data_AF-A0A7V4GG52-F1
#
_entry.id   AF-A0A7V4GG52-F1
#
_cell.length_a   1.000
_cell.length_b   1.000
_cell.length_c   1.000
_cell.angle_alpha   90.00
_cell.angle_beta   90.00
_cell.angle_gamma   90.00
#
_symmetry.space_group_name_H-M   'P 1'
#
loop_
_entity.id
_entity.type
_entity.pdbx_description
1 polymer ?
#
loop_
_entity_poly.entity_id
_entity_poly.type
_entity_poly.pdbx_seq_one_letter_code
_entity_poly.pdbx_strand_id
1 'polypeptide(L)'
;MDPRAPAEWSRSLDPAAVPPGTAERVRLQFASVVASLLDGLALPDVVALRVAWAEEGGTRRKKPPRGRAEPPGLEALASWFAAASIALDHDDYLLFGHPGHSAAAVPLAWAAAHDVSLGEALAAAAAADEVAARLGGYALLGPHNGQLWTHLHLAAAVVAAGRLAGDDPEVVARALGLAFANPPFALPAAFFGGSSKLLAAAVPVRQGLGALRLARTTALRAPAAVFDAADGLGRHFAHAALEGFLEGWGAVWLTDTLAVKRVPGCAYVSAVAEAAAEAARQFERAKGRRVVAADVERLELSVTALTVGMEDAARPHRAGALSPVEVNFSAPLTTALALLDGDLTPRSLDPARLARVEDELRRVAGRVVVRHDLARTMRLVDGVIRPMALLDALGDLRGEGARKAGWEMLRRYPGLWRASADPGAAARDDAPFARLADRGTFQALRHMGRLVQGALGRRREGARYTVQNARPRDVRFAASAGLLATLAGEVFCAECEVPPGAPGAETDLTTVVRQKLGRAFREAGVEASAEELVGRLLGAPLDASLRDLFAPAFARLLAETTPAREGKHE
;
A
#
# COMPACT_ATOMS: atom_id res chain seq x y z
N MET A 1 13.92 15.34 -11.11
CA MET A 1 14.72 14.41 -10.28
C MET A 1 15.95 14.02 -11.11
N ASP A 2 17.15 14.32 -10.65
CA ASP A 2 18.35 13.71 -11.25
C ASP A 2 18.42 12.24 -10.80
N PRO A 3 18.38 11.25 -11.72
CA PRO A 3 18.44 9.83 -11.35
C PRO A 3 19.76 9.43 -10.69
N ARG A 4 20.82 10.24 -10.78
CA ARG A 4 22.09 9.98 -10.10
C ARG A 4 21.99 10.13 -8.59
N ALA A 5 21.21 11.11 -8.10
CA ALA A 5 21.07 11.34 -6.66
C ALA A 5 20.57 10.10 -5.88
N PRO A 6 19.43 9.47 -6.25
CA PRO A 6 18.99 8.24 -5.58
C PRO A 6 19.93 7.05 -5.84
N ALA A 7 20.60 6.99 -7.00
CA ALA A 7 21.56 5.92 -7.29
C ALA A 7 22.83 6.00 -6.41
N GLU A 8 23.42 7.19 -6.28
CA GLU A 8 24.60 7.44 -5.45
C GLU A 8 24.29 7.28 -3.96
N TRP A 9 23.19 7.85 -3.50
CA TRP A 9 22.74 7.70 -2.12
C TRP A 9 22.45 6.24 -1.80
N SER A 10 21.65 5.56 -2.64
CA SER A 10 21.33 4.15 -2.40
C SER A 10 22.57 3.28 -2.41
N ARG A 11 23.62 3.57 -3.19
CA ARG A 11 24.86 2.78 -3.20
C ARG A 11 25.76 3.06 -1.99
N SER A 12 25.76 4.28 -1.49
CA SER A 12 26.57 4.73 -0.34
C SER A 12 25.94 4.41 1.02
N LEU A 13 24.65 4.08 1.06
CA LEU A 13 23.97 3.71 2.29
C LEU A 13 24.66 2.52 2.97
N ASP A 14 25.16 2.72 4.19
CA ASP A 14 25.64 1.65 5.06
C ASP A 14 24.44 1.03 5.80
N PRO A 15 24.22 -0.30 5.75
CA PRO A 15 23.18 -0.95 6.55
C PRO A 15 23.20 -0.56 8.04
N ALA A 16 24.38 -0.35 8.63
CA ALA A 16 24.53 0.05 10.02
C ALA A 16 24.15 1.53 10.29
N ALA A 17 24.10 2.35 9.23
CA ALA A 17 23.69 3.76 9.32
C ALA A 17 22.17 3.95 9.19
N VAL A 18 21.40 2.89 8.87
CA VAL A 18 19.94 2.95 8.87
C VAL A 18 19.47 3.11 10.33
N PRO A 19 18.64 4.12 10.67
CA PRO A 19 18.20 4.32 12.04
C PRO A 19 17.51 3.07 12.62
N PRO A 20 17.72 2.71 13.90
CA PRO A 20 17.21 1.46 14.46
C PRO A 20 15.71 1.25 14.26
N GLY A 21 14.88 2.27 14.50
CA GLY A 21 13.43 2.18 14.29
C GLY A 21 13.01 2.04 12.82
N THR A 22 13.83 2.52 11.89
CA THR A 22 13.63 2.34 10.45
C THR A 22 14.05 0.93 10.03
N ALA A 23 15.19 0.46 10.54
CA ALA A 23 15.69 -0.91 10.32
C ALA A 23 14.69 -1.96 10.85
N GLU A 24 14.11 -1.73 12.02
CA GLU A 24 13.05 -2.56 12.59
C GLU A 24 11.82 -2.61 11.68
N ARG A 25 11.34 -1.46 11.18
CA ARG A 25 10.21 -1.40 10.23
C ARG A 25 10.48 -2.19 8.96
N VAL A 26 11.67 -2.07 8.37
CA VAL A 26 12.04 -2.83 7.16
C VAL A 26 12.12 -4.34 7.43
N ARG A 27 12.62 -4.76 8.60
CA ARG A 27 12.56 -6.16 9.02
C ARG A 27 11.12 -6.66 9.11
N LEU A 28 10.25 -5.89 9.76
CA LEU A 28 8.83 -6.18 9.85
C LEU A 28 8.12 -6.16 8.48
N GLN A 29 8.58 -5.32 7.54
CA GLN A 29 8.11 -5.29 6.15
C GLN A 29 8.37 -6.63 5.46
N PHE A 30 9.55 -7.22 5.60
CA PHE A 30 9.84 -8.53 5.00
C PHE A 30 8.88 -9.61 5.50
N ALA A 31 8.66 -9.69 6.81
CA ALA A 31 7.72 -10.64 7.40
C ALA A 31 6.27 -10.38 6.93
N SER A 32 5.86 -9.11 6.89
CA SER A 32 4.55 -8.69 6.39
C SER A 32 4.33 -9.09 4.93
N VAL A 33 5.31 -8.83 4.07
CA VAL A 33 5.23 -9.16 2.64
C VAL A 33 5.26 -10.67 2.43
N VAL A 34 6.08 -11.43 3.16
CA VAL A 34 6.04 -12.90 3.12
C VAL A 34 4.66 -13.44 3.48
N ALA A 35 4.00 -12.87 4.50
CA ALA A 35 2.62 -13.24 4.81
C ALA A 35 1.67 -12.95 3.64
N SER A 36 1.77 -11.77 3.03
CA SER A 36 0.96 -11.42 1.85
C SER A 36 1.23 -12.32 0.63
N LEU A 37 2.48 -12.74 0.42
CA LEU A 37 2.83 -13.70 -0.62
C LEU A 37 2.09 -15.01 -0.38
N LEU A 38 2.19 -15.58 0.82
CA LEU A 38 1.55 -16.83 1.21
C LEU A 38 0.02 -16.75 1.07
N ASP A 39 -0.59 -15.65 1.51
CA ASP A 39 -2.04 -15.43 1.38
C ASP A 39 -2.49 -15.40 -0.10
N GLY A 40 -1.64 -14.88 -1.00
CA GLY A 40 -1.92 -14.79 -2.43
C GLY A 40 -1.60 -16.06 -3.23
N LEU A 41 -0.82 -17.01 -2.69
CA LEU A 41 -0.27 -18.15 -3.44
C LEU A 41 -1.36 -19.03 -4.08
N ALA A 42 -2.45 -19.25 -3.35
CA ALA A 42 -3.50 -20.16 -3.77
C ALA A 42 -4.49 -19.54 -4.78
N LEU A 43 -4.36 -18.25 -5.10
CA LEU A 43 -5.28 -17.58 -6.00
C LEU A 43 -5.04 -18.01 -7.46
N PRO A 44 -6.09 -18.43 -8.21
CA PRO A 44 -5.94 -18.97 -9.55
C PRO A 44 -5.14 -18.06 -10.51
N ASP A 45 -5.39 -16.75 -10.46
CA ASP A 45 -4.71 -15.79 -11.35
C ASP A 45 -3.23 -15.61 -10.98
N VAL A 46 -2.87 -15.71 -9.70
CA VAL A 46 -1.48 -15.65 -9.24
C VAL A 46 -0.72 -16.91 -9.70
N VAL A 47 -1.38 -18.07 -9.63
CA VAL A 47 -0.84 -19.34 -10.15
C VAL A 47 -0.67 -19.27 -11.66
N ALA A 48 -1.65 -18.76 -12.40
CA ALA A 48 -1.60 -18.63 -13.85
C ALA A 48 -0.46 -17.72 -14.31
N LEU A 49 -0.28 -16.56 -13.67
CA LEU A 49 0.84 -15.65 -13.96
C LEU A 49 2.19 -16.33 -13.73
N ARG A 50 2.31 -17.14 -12.69
CA ARG A 50 3.54 -17.87 -12.41
C ARG A 50 3.88 -18.89 -13.49
N VAL A 51 2.89 -19.67 -13.93
CA VAL A 51 3.08 -20.64 -15.02
C VAL A 51 3.55 -19.91 -16.28
N ALA A 52 2.85 -18.83 -16.67
CA ALA A 52 3.18 -18.05 -17.86
C ALA A 52 4.61 -17.47 -17.82
N TRP A 53 5.07 -16.95 -16.68
CA TRP A 53 6.41 -16.33 -16.59
C TRP A 53 7.54 -17.32 -16.30
N ALA A 54 7.25 -18.50 -15.76
CA ALA A 54 8.27 -19.54 -15.58
C ALA A 54 8.79 -20.06 -16.94
N GLU A 55 7.91 -20.18 -17.93
CA GLU A 55 8.25 -20.64 -19.29
C GLU A 55 9.24 -19.71 -20.02
N GLU A 56 9.21 -18.41 -19.70
CA GLU A 56 10.09 -17.39 -20.30
C GLU A 56 11.51 -17.37 -19.70
N GLY A 57 11.74 -18.07 -18.58
CA GLY A 57 12.90 -17.91 -17.70
C GLY A 57 14.26 -18.31 -18.26
N GLY A 58 14.33 -19.12 -19.32
CA GLY A 58 15.54 -19.42 -20.12
C GLY A 58 16.76 -20.00 -19.37
N THR A 59 17.30 -21.12 -19.84
CA THR A 59 18.49 -21.76 -19.25
C THR A 59 19.79 -21.10 -19.74
N ARG A 60 20.60 -20.60 -18.78
CA ARG A 60 21.98 -20.04 -18.89
C ARG A 60 22.13 -18.56 -19.24
N ARG A 61 22.93 -17.86 -18.42
CA ARG A 61 23.51 -16.54 -18.73
C ARG A 61 25.00 -16.45 -18.33
N LYS A 62 25.75 -15.64 -19.08
CA LYS A 62 27.17 -15.34 -18.86
C LYS A 62 27.33 -14.37 -17.67
N LYS A 63 28.42 -14.49 -16.90
CA LYS A 63 28.78 -13.57 -15.80
C LYS A 63 28.77 -12.11 -16.29
N PRO A 64 28.19 -11.15 -15.55
CA PRO A 64 28.34 -9.74 -15.86
C PRO A 64 29.80 -9.28 -15.63
N PRO A 65 30.25 -8.23 -16.32
CA PRO A 65 31.64 -7.76 -16.27
C PRO A 65 32.05 -7.11 -14.94
N ARG A 66 31.11 -6.72 -14.06
CA ARG A 66 31.34 -6.21 -12.69
C ARG A 66 30.10 -6.50 -11.81
N GLY A 67 30.27 -6.81 -10.53
CA GLY A 67 29.18 -7.08 -9.58
C GLY A 67 28.75 -8.55 -9.43
N ARG A 68 27.80 -8.83 -8.54
CA ARG A 68 27.20 -10.16 -8.35
C ARG A 68 26.27 -10.45 -9.53
N ALA A 69 26.39 -11.64 -10.12
CA ALA A 69 25.52 -12.04 -11.22
C ALA A 69 24.05 -12.05 -10.77
N GLU A 70 23.18 -11.44 -11.56
CA GLU A 70 21.73 -11.54 -11.36
C GLU A 70 21.29 -13.00 -11.47
N PRO A 71 20.47 -13.52 -10.53
CA PRO A 71 19.99 -14.89 -10.60
C PRO A 71 19.17 -15.14 -11.88
N PRO A 72 19.35 -16.28 -12.56
CA PRO A 72 18.45 -16.70 -13.63
C PRO A 72 17.00 -16.69 -13.14
N GLY A 73 16.09 -16.11 -13.93
CA GLY A 73 14.68 -16.04 -13.58
C GLY A 73 14.30 -15.01 -12.51
N LEU A 74 15.23 -14.16 -12.02
CA LEU A 74 14.91 -13.12 -11.03
C LEU A 74 13.73 -12.25 -11.49
N GLU A 75 13.77 -11.77 -12.72
CA GLU A 75 12.71 -10.94 -13.31
C GLU A 75 11.33 -11.62 -13.17
N ALA A 76 11.23 -12.91 -13.52
CA ALA A 76 10.00 -13.67 -13.42
C ALA A 76 9.58 -13.88 -11.95
N LEU A 77 10.51 -14.30 -11.09
CA LEU A 77 10.25 -14.59 -9.67
C LEU A 77 9.82 -13.33 -8.91
N ALA A 78 10.52 -12.21 -9.08
CA ALA A 78 10.21 -10.94 -8.42
C ALA A 78 8.88 -10.35 -8.91
N SER A 79 8.59 -10.45 -10.21
CA SER A 79 7.30 -10.00 -10.75
C SER A 79 6.14 -10.84 -10.24
N TRP A 80 6.34 -12.16 -10.12
CA TRP A 80 5.35 -13.04 -9.50
C TRP A 80 5.16 -12.75 -8.00
N PHE A 81 6.24 -12.53 -7.25
CA PHE A 81 6.13 -12.08 -5.86
C PHE A 81 5.35 -10.76 -5.75
N ALA A 82 5.62 -9.80 -6.64
CA ALA A 82 4.87 -8.56 -6.70
C ALA A 82 3.36 -8.81 -6.93
N ALA A 83 3.01 -9.68 -7.91
CA ALA A 83 1.62 -10.09 -8.15
C ALA A 83 0.98 -10.76 -6.93
N ALA A 84 1.64 -11.74 -6.31
CA ALA A 84 1.12 -12.45 -5.15
C ALA A 84 0.89 -11.49 -3.96
N SER A 85 1.83 -10.57 -3.72
CA SER A 85 1.74 -9.64 -2.57
C SER A 85 0.58 -8.65 -2.67
N ILE A 86 0.19 -8.22 -3.89
CA ILE A 86 -0.91 -7.27 -4.10
C ILE A 86 -2.28 -7.95 -4.17
N ALA A 87 -2.32 -9.28 -4.34
CA ALA A 87 -3.50 -10.00 -4.80
C ALA A 87 -4.75 -9.84 -3.93
N LEU A 88 -4.57 -9.81 -2.61
CA LEU A 88 -5.66 -9.60 -1.64
C LEU A 88 -5.66 -8.21 -1.01
N ASP A 89 -4.80 -7.31 -1.52
CA ASP A 89 -4.59 -6.00 -0.92
C ASP A 89 -4.21 -6.08 0.57
N HIS A 90 -3.50 -7.15 0.94
CA HIS A 90 -3.10 -7.44 2.33
C HIS A 90 -1.63 -7.06 2.58
N ASP A 91 -1.02 -6.32 1.68
CA ASP A 91 0.33 -5.78 1.71
C ASP A 91 0.54 -4.70 2.80
N ASP A 92 1.79 -4.26 2.92
CA ASP A 92 2.17 -3.05 3.63
C ASP A 92 1.82 -1.79 2.83
N TYR A 93 1.89 -0.63 3.49
CA TYR A 93 1.86 0.65 2.81
C TYR A 93 2.72 1.67 3.54
N LEU A 94 3.11 2.71 2.82
CA LEU A 94 3.81 3.88 3.30
C LEU A 94 2.92 5.07 2.94
N LEU A 95 3.04 6.21 3.63
CA LEU A 95 2.16 7.37 3.40
C LEU A 95 1.99 7.74 1.91
N PHE A 96 3.02 7.51 1.09
CA PHE A 96 3.02 7.80 -0.35
C PHE A 96 3.22 6.57 -1.24
N GLY A 97 2.66 5.41 -0.88
CA GLY A 97 2.59 4.26 -1.80
C GLY A 97 2.60 2.91 -1.12
N HIS A 98 2.73 1.86 -1.92
CA HIS A 98 2.73 0.46 -1.45
C HIS A 98 4.04 -0.23 -1.82
N PRO A 99 5.19 0.25 -1.33
CA PRO A 99 6.48 -0.09 -1.90
C PRO A 99 6.86 -1.57 -1.70
N GLY A 100 6.32 -2.27 -0.69
CA GLY A 100 6.71 -3.64 -0.38
C GLY A 100 6.55 -4.65 -1.52
N HIS A 101 5.65 -4.41 -2.48
CA HIS A 101 5.55 -5.17 -3.74
C HIS A 101 6.83 -5.18 -4.57
N SER A 102 7.75 -4.25 -4.30
CA SER A 102 8.99 -4.04 -5.03
C SER A 102 10.19 -3.91 -4.09
N ALA A 103 10.12 -3.07 -3.07
CA ALA A 103 11.17 -2.81 -2.10
C ALA A 103 11.48 -4.03 -1.23
N ALA A 104 10.47 -4.81 -0.81
CA ALA A 104 10.68 -6.06 -0.07
C ALA A 104 10.65 -7.29 -0.99
N ALA A 105 9.75 -7.34 -1.97
CA ALA A 105 9.61 -8.48 -2.88
C ALA A 105 10.89 -8.77 -3.70
N VAL A 106 11.60 -7.74 -4.17
CA VAL A 106 12.83 -7.93 -4.96
C VAL A 106 13.96 -8.52 -4.11
N PRO A 107 14.30 -7.98 -2.91
CA PRO A 107 15.26 -8.63 -2.01
C PRO A 107 14.85 -10.05 -1.59
N LEU A 108 13.56 -10.31 -1.35
CA LEU A 108 13.07 -11.65 -1.04
C LEU A 108 13.26 -12.62 -2.22
N ALA A 109 12.99 -12.18 -3.46
CA ALA A 109 13.25 -12.97 -4.66
C ALA A 109 14.75 -13.23 -4.86
N TRP A 110 15.60 -12.25 -4.56
CA TRP A 110 17.06 -12.43 -4.52
C TRP A 110 17.47 -13.46 -3.47
N ALA A 111 16.95 -13.39 -2.24
CA ALA A 111 17.28 -14.33 -1.16
C ALA A 111 16.76 -15.76 -1.44
N ALA A 112 15.62 -15.89 -2.13
CA ALA A 112 15.13 -17.17 -2.60
C ALA A 112 16.10 -17.80 -3.62
N ALA A 113 16.75 -17.01 -4.49
CA ALA A 113 17.66 -17.51 -5.52
C ALA A 113 19.15 -17.54 -5.11
N HIS A 114 19.57 -16.67 -4.20
CA HIS A 114 20.94 -16.54 -3.70
C HIS A 114 20.99 -16.34 -2.19
N ASP A 115 22.14 -16.64 -1.58
CA ASP A 115 22.36 -16.26 -0.19
C ASP A 115 22.66 -14.76 -0.09
N VAL A 116 21.79 -14.02 0.60
CA VAL A 116 21.89 -12.56 0.79
C VAL A 116 21.85 -12.28 2.28
N SER A 117 22.78 -11.48 2.78
CA SER A 117 22.79 -11.11 4.19
C SER A 117 21.62 -10.19 4.52
N LEU A 118 21.15 -10.23 5.77
CA LEU A 118 20.07 -9.39 6.24
C LEU A 118 20.40 -7.90 6.09
N GLY A 119 21.65 -7.49 6.30
CA GLY A 119 22.11 -6.12 6.15
C GLY A 119 22.06 -5.63 4.70
N GLU A 120 22.49 -6.46 3.75
CA GLU A 120 22.39 -6.14 2.32
C GLU A 120 20.93 -5.97 1.89
N ALA A 121 20.07 -6.92 2.26
CA ALA A 121 18.65 -6.89 1.95
C ALA A 121 17.94 -5.70 2.61
N LEU A 122 18.22 -5.44 3.90
CA LEU A 122 17.63 -4.35 4.66
C LEU A 122 17.97 -3.00 4.02
N ALA A 123 19.23 -2.77 3.68
CA ALA A 123 19.62 -1.51 3.06
C ALA A 123 19.08 -1.37 1.62
N ALA A 124 18.91 -2.47 0.89
CA ALA A 124 18.25 -2.47 -0.42
C ALA A 124 16.77 -2.13 -0.32
N ALA A 125 16.04 -2.74 0.61
CA ALA A 125 14.64 -2.44 0.87
C ALA A 125 14.45 -1.01 1.38
N ALA A 126 15.24 -0.56 2.35
CA ALA A 126 15.19 0.80 2.88
C ALA A 126 15.44 1.86 1.79
N ALA A 127 16.43 1.65 0.93
CA ALA A 127 16.70 2.56 -0.18
C ALA A 127 15.56 2.58 -1.21
N ALA A 128 15.00 1.41 -1.52
CA ALA A 128 13.88 1.29 -2.45
C ALA A 128 12.58 1.92 -1.90
N ASP A 129 12.29 1.73 -0.61
CA ASP A 129 11.18 2.37 0.09
C ASP A 129 11.32 3.89 0.03
N GLU A 130 12.49 4.44 0.36
CA GLU A 130 12.73 5.89 0.31
C GLU A 130 12.52 6.44 -1.10
N VAL A 131 13.08 5.80 -2.13
CA VAL A 131 12.92 6.26 -3.51
C VAL A 131 11.45 6.21 -3.94
N ALA A 132 10.72 5.14 -3.61
CA ALA A 132 9.29 5.03 -3.88
C ALA A 132 8.48 6.09 -3.13
N ALA A 133 8.70 6.25 -1.82
CA ALA A 133 7.99 7.23 -1.01
C ALA A 133 8.19 8.66 -1.50
N ARG A 134 9.40 9.00 -1.93
CA ARG A 134 9.75 10.33 -2.43
C ARG A 134 9.16 10.61 -3.80
N LEU A 135 9.13 9.62 -4.69
CA LEU A 135 8.42 9.71 -5.96
C LEU A 135 6.90 9.84 -5.75
N GLY A 136 6.34 9.11 -4.78
CA GLY A 136 4.93 9.23 -4.41
C GLY A 136 4.60 10.62 -3.85
N GLY A 137 5.45 11.16 -2.96
CA GLY A 137 5.32 12.53 -2.44
C GLY A 137 5.45 13.58 -3.56
N TYR A 138 6.40 13.40 -4.47
CA TYR A 138 6.55 14.24 -5.66
C TYR A 138 5.29 14.26 -6.53
N ALA A 139 4.66 13.10 -6.71
CA ALA A 139 3.45 12.90 -7.51
C ALA A 139 2.15 12.97 -6.69
N LEU A 140 2.19 13.48 -5.45
CA LEU A 140 1.06 13.47 -4.52
C LEU A 140 -0.18 14.14 -5.10
N LEU A 141 0.02 15.24 -5.82
CA LEU A 141 -1.03 15.99 -6.50
C LEU A 141 -1.19 15.54 -7.95
N GLY A 142 -1.20 14.23 -8.17
CA GLY A 142 -1.25 13.59 -9.48
C GLY A 142 -2.59 12.95 -9.82
N PRO A 143 -2.69 12.35 -11.02
CA PRO A 143 -3.88 11.63 -11.46
C PRO A 143 -4.00 10.24 -10.83
N HIS A 144 -3.09 9.80 -9.97
CA HIS A 144 -3.15 8.52 -9.27
C HIS A 144 -2.91 8.72 -7.78
N ASN A 145 -3.26 7.70 -6.99
CA ASN A 145 -3.00 7.61 -5.56
C ASN A 145 -2.87 6.14 -5.12
N GLY A 146 -2.28 5.91 -3.96
CA GLY A 146 -2.15 4.58 -3.36
C GLY A 146 -1.49 3.59 -4.33
N GLN A 147 -2.11 2.42 -4.52
CA GLN A 147 -1.62 1.36 -5.40
C GLN A 147 -1.68 1.68 -6.91
N LEU A 148 -2.37 2.74 -7.33
CA LEU A 148 -2.30 3.22 -8.72
C LEU A 148 -0.99 3.96 -9.03
N TRP A 149 -0.17 4.28 -8.02
CA TRP A 149 1.19 4.79 -8.22
C TRP A 149 2.16 3.66 -8.65
N THR A 150 1.83 3.01 -9.77
CA THR A 150 2.59 1.86 -10.29
C THR A 150 4.01 2.20 -10.72
N HIS A 151 4.25 3.46 -11.12
CA HIS A 151 5.56 3.97 -11.49
C HIS A 151 6.60 3.92 -10.35
N LEU A 152 6.17 3.87 -9.08
CA LEU A 152 7.08 3.78 -7.93
C LEU A 152 7.87 2.46 -7.95
N HIS A 153 7.20 1.38 -8.36
CA HIS A 153 7.79 0.04 -8.42
C HIS A 153 8.91 -0.08 -9.45
N LEU A 154 8.91 0.73 -10.52
CA LEU A 154 10.03 0.81 -11.47
C LEU A 154 11.30 1.19 -10.73
N ALA A 155 11.24 2.30 -9.99
CA ALA A 155 12.38 2.87 -9.31
C ALA A 155 12.83 1.98 -8.15
N ALA A 156 11.88 1.50 -7.34
CA ALA A 156 12.15 0.59 -6.23
C ALA A 156 12.81 -0.72 -6.71
N ALA A 157 12.32 -1.33 -7.79
CA ALA A 157 12.91 -2.56 -8.31
C ALA A 157 14.34 -2.34 -8.85
N VAL A 158 14.56 -1.25 -9.60
CA VAL A 158 15.90 -0.87 -10.10
C VAL A 158 16.87 -0.65 -8.95
N VAL A 159 16.48 0.12 -7.93
CA VAL A 159 17.33 0.47 -6.78
C VAL A 159 17.64 -0.76 -5.94
N ALA A 160 16.62 -1.57 -5.58
CA ALA A 160 16.83 -2.77 -4.79
C ALA A 160 17.75 -3.77 -5.49
N ALA A 161 17.45 -4.12 -6.75
CA ALA A 161 18.25 -5.10 -7.50
C ALA A 161 19.64 -4.57 -7.87
N GLY A 162 19.76 -3.28 -8.19
CA GLY A 162 21.04 -2.64 -8.51
C GLY A 162 21.98 -2.64 -7.31
N ARG A 163 21.44 -2.33 -6.12
CA ARG A 163 22.21 -2.37 -4.88
C ARG A 163 22.64 -3.80 -4.52
N LEU A 164 21.74 -4.78 -4.59
CA LEU A 164 22.06 -6.19 -4.29
C LEU A 164 23.08 -6.80 -5.25
N ALA A 165 23.07 -6.36 -6.51
CA ALA A 165 24.09 -6.77 -7.48
C ALA A 165 25.44 -6.02 -7.30
N GLY A 166 25.47 -4.97 -6.50
CA GLY A 166 26.63 -4.09 -6.34
C GLY A 166 26.94 -3.28 -7.61
N ASP A 167 25.91 -2.89 -8.36
CA ASP A 167 26.08 -2.07 -9.56
C ASP A 167 26.66 -0.69 -9.22
N ASP A 168 27.35 -0.13 -10.21
CA ASP A 168 27.83 1.25 -10.17
C ASP A 168 26.64 2.24 -10.21
N PRO A 169 26.68 3.35 -9.47
CA PRO A 169 25.62 4.36 -9.49
C PRO A 169 25.23 4.83 -10.90
N GLU A 170 26.17 4.92 -11.84
CA GLU A 170 25.87 5.30 -13.23
C GLU A 170 25.07 4.24 -13.98
N VAL A 171 25.25 2.95 -13.63
CA VAL A 171 24.42 1.86 -14.17
C VAL A 171 23.00 1.97 -13.63
N VAL A 172 22.84 2.22 -12.32
CA VAL A 172 21.54 2.37 -11.67
C VAL A 172 20.81 3.63 -12.18
N ALA A 173 21.50 4.76 -12.29
CA ALA A 173 20.93 6.01 -12.81
C ALA A 173 20.46 5.85 -14.27
N ARG A 174 21.26 5.18 -15.11
CA ARG A 174 20.87 4.85 -16.48
C ARG A 174 19.67 3.89 -16.52
N ALA A 175 19.63 2.89 -15.65
CA ALA A 175 18.50 1.98 -15.54
C ALA A 175 17.20 2.71 -15.15
N LEU A 176 17.27 3.65 -14.20
CA LEU A 176 16.15 4.53 -13.86
C LEU A 176 15.68 5.32 -15.08
N GLY A 177 16.61 5.94 -15.82
CA GLY A 177 16.28 6.64 -17.05
C GLY A 177 15.55 5.76 -18.08
N LEU A 178 16.06 4.55 -18.31
CA LEU A 178 15.45 3.57 -19.22
C LEU A 178 14.07 3.10 -18.74
N ALA A 179 13.92 2.83 -17.44
CA ALA A 179 12.67 2.38 -16.85
C ALA A 179 11.56 3.42 -17.02
N PHE A 180 11.90 4.70 -16.90
CA PHE A 180 10.98 5.84 -17.05
C PHE A 180 10.85 6.35 -18.48
N ALA A 181 11.44 5.69 -19.48
CA ALA A 181 11.18 6.02 -20.88
C ALA A 181 9.73 5.69 -21.31
N ASN A 182 9.07 4.75 -20.62
CA ASN A 182 7.67 4.42 -20.83
C ASN A 182 7.01 3.95 -19.50
N PRO A 183 6.81 4.85 -18.52
CA PRO A 183 6.36 4.44 -17.20
C PRO A 183 4.90 3.94 -17.25
N PRO A 184 4.57 2.81 -16.58
CA PRO A 184 3.20 2.29 -16.56
C PRO A 184 2.22 3.31 -15.98
N PHE A 185 1.06 3.43 -16.62
CA PHE A 185 -0.04 4.28 -16.19
C PHE A 185 -1.26 3.39 -15.91
N ALA A 186 -1.52 3.09 -14.65
CA ALA A 186 -2.61 2.19 -14.28
C ALA A 186 -3.98 2.83 -14.55
N LEU A 187 -4.82 2.13 -15.31
CA LEU A 187 -6.19 2.57 -15.58
C LEU A 187 -7.10 2.12 -14.43
N PRO A 188 -7.93 3.01 -13.84
CA PRO A 188 -8.86 2.64 -12.78
C PRO A 188 -9.76 1.46 -13.14
N ALA A 189 -10.24 1.38 -14.39
CA ALA A 189 -11.06 0.26 -14.84
C ALA A 189 -10.34 -1.09 -14.76
N ALA A 190 -9.07 -1.15 -15.15
CA ALA A 190 -8.27 -2.37 -15.04
C ALA A 190 -7.86 -2.67 -13.59
N PHE A 191 -7.70 -1.64 -12.77
CA PHE A 191 -7.31 -1.80 -11.38
C PHE A 191 -8.47 -2.27 -10.49
N PHE A 192 -9.67 -1.68 -10.64
CA PHE A 192 -10.85 -2.02 -9.85
C PHE A 192 -11.67 -3.17 -10.46
N GLY A 193 -11.51 -3.44 -11.77
CA GLY A 193 -12.33 -4.40 -12.51
C GLY A 193 -11.97 -5.87 -12.35
N GLY A 194 -11.05 -6.24 -11.44
CA GLY A 194 -10.73 -7.64 -11.13
C GLY A 194 -9.22 -7.93 -11.09
N SER A 195 -8.85 -9.13 -11.53
CA SER A 195 -7.50 -9.68 -11.35
C SER A 195 -6.41 -9.00 -12.19
N SER A 196 -6.76 -8.15 -13.15
CA SER A 196 -5.79 -7.26 -13.81
C SER A 196 -5.09 -6.31 -12.82
N LYS A 197 -5.64 -6.10 -11.61
CA LYS A 197 -4.95 -5.43 -10.50
C LYS A 197 -3.55 -5.99 -10.23
N LEU A 198 -3.35 -7.31 -10.37
CA LEU A 198 -2.06 -7.96 -10.15
C LEU A 198 -0.93 -7.35 -11.00
N LEU A 199 -1.27 -6.89 -12.20
CA LEU A 199 -0.34 -6.28 -13.15
C LEU A 199 0.13 -4.88 -12.70
N ALA A 200 -0.62 -4.22 -11.81
CA ALA A 200 -0.26 -2.90 -11.30
C ALA A 200 1.06 -2.90 -10.51
N ALA A 201 1.38 -4.01 -9.85
CA ALA A 201 2.67 -4.20 -9.19
C ALA A 201 3.65 -4.98 -10.07
N ALA A 202 3.19 -6.08 -10.68
CA ALA A 202 4.07 -7.03 -11.34
C ALA A 202 4.73 -6.49 -12.62
N VAL A 203 3.99 -5.79 -13.48
CA VAL A 203 4.52 -5.26 -14.74
C VAL A 203 5.59 -4.19 -14.51
N PRO A 204 5.40 -3.20 -13.62
CA PRO A 204 6.46 -2.25 -13.28
C PRO A 204 7.72 -2.90 -12.69
N VAL A 205 7.59 -3.89 -11.78
CA VAL A 205 8.76 -4.60 -11.23
C VAL A 205 9.52 -5.27 -12.36
N ARG A 206 8.81 -5.97 -13.24
CA ARG A 206 9.38 -6.60 -14.42
C ARG A 206 10.13 -5.62 -15.31
N GLN A 207 9.48 -4.52 -15.64
CA GLN A 207 10.03 -3.46 -16.49
C GLN A 207 11.27 -2.81 -15.86
N GLY A 208 11.26 -2.55 -14.56
CA GLY A 208 12.41 -2.00 -13.84
C GLY A 208 13.63 -2.94 -13.89
N LEU A 209 13.42 -4.23 -13.62
CA LEU A 209 14.49 -5.23 -13.72
C LEU A 209 14.99 -5.41 -15.15
N GLY A 210 14.09 -5.37 -16.14
CA GLY A 210 14.45 -5.37 -17.56
C GLY A 210 15.30 -4.16 -17.96
N ALA A 211 14.95 -2.96 -17.48
CA ALA A 211 15.72 -1.74 -17.71
C ALA A 211 17.11 -1.81 -17.08
N LEU A 212 17.23 -2.36 -15.87
CA LEU A 212 18.51 -2.59 -15.21
C LEU A 212 19.39 -3.56 -16.00
N ARG A 213 18.81 -4.66 -16.50
CA ARG A 213 19.51 -5.58 -17.40
C ARG A 213 20.01 -4.86 -18.66
N LEU A 214 19.17 -4.06 -19.31
CA LEU A 214 19.56 -3.31 -20.51
C LEU A 214 20.69 -2.32 -20.23
N ALA A 215 20.65 -1.63 -19.09
CA ALA A 215 21.74 -0.76 -18.66
C ALA A 215 23.04 -1.56 -18.50
N ARG A 216 23.02 -2.75 -17.89
CA ARG A 216 24.23 -3.58 -17.72
C ARG A 216 24.82 -4.08 -19.03
N THR A 217 23.99 -4.46 -20.01
CA THR A 217 24.43 -5.23 -21.18
C THR A 217 24.54 -4.43 -22.47
N THR A 218 24.04 -3.20 -22.51
CA THR A 218 23.98 -2.39 -23.73
C THR A 218 24.53 -0.98 -23.52
N ALA A 219 24.70 -0.26 -24.62
CA ALA A 219 25.00 1.17 -24.64
C ALA A 219 23.74 2.05 -24.67
N LEU A 220 22.53 1.48 -24.55
CA LEU A 220 21.28 2.22 -24.60
C LEU A 220 21.23 3.26 -23.47
N ARG A 221 20.78 4.47 -23.78
CA ARG A 221 20.62 5.58 -22.82
C ARG A 221 19.26 6.21 -22.98
N ALA A 222 18.69 6.67 -21.88
CA ALA A 222 17.58 7.60 -21.88
C ALA A 222 18.11 9.02 -21.60
N PRO A 223 17.39 10.07 -22.02
CA PRO A 223 17.70 11.43 -21.62
C PRO A 223 17.71 11.57 -20.09
N ALA A 224 18.73 12.22 -19.52
CA ALA A 224 18.82 12.47 -18.09
C ALA A 224 17.60 13.26 -17.57
N ALA A 225 17.01 14.08 -18.44
CA ALA A 225 15.87 14.95 -18.14
C ALA A 225 14.51 14.23 -18.15
N VAL A 226 14.44 12.89 -18.18
CA VAL A 226 13.15 12.15 -18.25
C VAL A 226 12.19 12.48 -17.09
N PHE A 227 12.72 12.97 -15.96
CA PHE A 227 11.93 13.33 -14.79
C PHE A 227 11.47 14.79 -14.78
N ASP A 228 12.30 15.72 -15.25
CA ASP A 228 12.18 17.18 -15.07
C ASP A 228 12.06 17.97 -16.38
N ALA A 229 12.16 17.32 -17.54
CA ALA A 229 11.80 17.94 -18.81
C ALA A 229 10.35 18.44 -18.79
N ALA A 230 10.07 19.44 -19.64
CA ALA A 230 8.73 20.04 -19.75
C ALA A 230 7.64 19.02 -20.14
N ASP A 231 8.02 17.90 -20.75
CA ASP A 231 7.23 16.73 -21.13
C ASP A 231 7.61 15.45 -20.35
N GLY A 232 8.40 15.58 -19.28
CA GLY A 232 8.84 14.46 -18.45
C GLY A 232 7.77 13.95 -17.47
N LEU A 233 8.19 13.09 -16.53
CA LEU A 233 7.34 12.44 -15.54
C LEU A 233 6.38 13.42 -14.84
N GLY A 234 6.90 14.59 -14.42
CA GLY A 234 6.14 15.62 -13.72
C GLY A 234 4.90 16.07 -14.47
N ARG A 235 4.92 16.17 -15.81
CA ARG A 235 3.78 16.63 -16.61
C ARG A 235 2.60 15.66 -16.59
N HIS A 236 2.91 14.36 -16.59
CA HIS A 236 1.94 13.29 -16.79
C HIS A 236 1.47 12.65 -15.49
N PHE A 237 2.35 12.58 -14.48
CA PHE A 237 2.10 11.90 -13.22
C PHE A 237 1.90 12.87 -12.05
N ALA A 238 2.11 14.17 -12.23
CA ALA A 238 1.78 15.20 -11.25
C ALA A 238 0.99 16.34 -11.92
N HIS A 239 -0.16 16.73 -11.37
CA HIS A 239 -0.78 17.99 -11.77
C HIS A 239 0.03 19.18 -11.27
N ALA A 240 0.68 19.00 -10.12
CA ALA A 240 1.74 19.85 -9.61
C ALA A 240 2.79 19.01 -8.88
N ALA A 241 4.04 19.10 -9.32
CA ALA A 241 5.16 18.38 -8.75
C ALA A 241 5.61 18.99 -7.41
N LEU A 242 5.69 18.17 -6.36
CA LEU A 242 6.20 18.59 -5.04
C LEU A 242 7.67 18.24 -4.90
N GLU A 243 8.53 19.02 -5.58
CA GLU A 243 9.97 18.75 -5.69
C GLU A 243 10.71 18.62 -4.35
N GLY A 244 10.23 19.26 -3.28
CA GLY A 244 10.83 19.19 -1.95
C GLY A 244 10.86 17.77 -1.34
N PHE A 245 10.10 16.82 -1.90
CA PHE A 245 10.19 15.40 -1.53
C PHE A 245 11.44 14.68 -2.07
N LEU A 246 12.10 15.24 -3.07
CA LEU A 246 13.27 14.63 -3.72
C LEU A 246 14.61 14.98 -3.02
N GLU A 247 14.55 15.63 -1.86
CA GLU A 247 15.69 16.18 -1.12
C GLU A 247 15.85 15.53 0.27
N GLY A 248 17.00 15.68 0.94
CA GLY A 248 17.13 15.23 2.35
C GLY A 248 17.24 13.71 2.53
N TRP A 249 17.87 13.03 1.56
CA TRP A 249 18.22 11.62 1.62
C TRP A 249 19.06 11.30 2.85
N GLY A 250 18.70 10.24 3.59
CA GLY A 250 19.38 9.84 4.83
C GLY A 250 19.14 10.73 6.06
N ALA A 251 18.67 11.97 5.88
CA ALA A 251 18.32 12.88 6.97
C ALA A 251 16.89 12.67 7.45
N VAL A 252 15.96 12.45 6.52
CA VAL A 252 14.57 12.10 6.82
C VAL A 252 14.23 10.78 6.17
N TRP A 253 13.61 9.89 6.94
CA TRP A 253 13.21 8.55 6.52
C TRP A 253 11.68 8.49 6.43
N LEU A 254 11.15 8.60 5.22
CA LEU A 254 9.73 8.38 4.95
C LEU A 254 9.31 6.92 5.21
N THR A 255 10.26 5.98 5.17
CA THR A 255 10.09 4.60 5.66
C THR A 255 9.57 4.54 7.09
N ASP A 256 9.76 5.57 7.91
CA ASP A 256 9.19 5.61 9.26
C ASP A 256 7.65 5.69 9.27
N THR A 257 7.03 6.04 8.13
CA THR A 257 5.56 5.97 7.94
C THR A 257 5.06 4.59 7.50
N LEU A 258 5.94 3.58 7.43
CA LEU A 258 5.57 2.23 7.06
C LEU A 258 4.48 1.67 7.99
N ALA A 259 3.51 1.02 7.37
CA ALA A 259 2.31 0.47 7.96
C ALA A 259 2.09 -0.97 7.50
N VAL A 260 1.52 -1.79 8.36
CA VAL A 260 1.13 -3.16 8.02
C VAL A 260 -0.35 -3.33 8.24
N LYS A 261 -1.06 -3.80 7.22
CA LYS A 261 -2.49 -4.09 7.32
C LYS A 261 -2.71 -5.38 8.12
N ARG A 262 -3.54 -5.33 9.17
CA ARG A 262 -4.02 -6.53 9.89
C ARG A 262 -5.04 -7.32 9.08
N VAL A 263 -5.83 -6.63 8.27
CA VAL A 263 -6.93 -7.18 7.47
C VAL A 263 -6.68 -6.92 5.98
N PRO A 264 -7.08 -7.83 5.07
CA PRO A 264 -6.93 -7.62 3.65
C PRO A 264 -7.90 -6.53 3.15
N GLY A 265 -7.44 -5.64 2.28
CA GLY A 265 -8.25 -4.56 1.72
C GLY A 265 -7.53 -3.24 1.58
N CYS A 266 -8.20 -2.26 0.98
CA CYS A 266 -7.66 -0.93 0.88
C CYS A 266 -7.41 -0.36 2.29
N ALA A 267 -6.37 0.44 2.46
CA ALA A 267 -6.08 1.09 3.75
C ALA A 267 -7.30 1.90 4.27
N TYR A 268 -8.16 2.40 3.37
CA TYR A 268 -9.37 3.15 3.72
C TYR A 268 -10.55 2.29 4.21
N VAL A 269 -10.48 0.96 4.09
CA VAL A 269 -11.50 0.04 4.63
C VAL A 269 -11.00 -0.74 5.84
N SER A 270 -9.74 -0.59 6.25
CA SER A 270 -9.22 -1.28 7.44
C SER A 270 -10.02 -0.91 8.69
N ALA A 271 -10.26 0.37 8.97
CA ALA A 271 -11.09 0.79 10.11
C ALA A 271 -12.54 0.31 9.99
N VAL A 272 -13.06 0.21 8.77
CA VAL A 272 -14.41 -0.29 8.49
C VAL A 272 -14.53 -1.76 8.90
N ALA A 273 -13.57 -2.58 8.49
CA ALA A 273 -13.52 -4.00 8.88
C ALA A 273 -13.38 -4.16 10.40
N GLU A 274 -12.53 -3.36 11.06
CA GLU A 274 -12.38 -3.39 12.52
C GLU A 274 -13.68 -3.06 13.26
N ALA A 275 -14.36 -1.99 12.85
CA ALA A 275 -15.63 -1.57 13.46
C ALA A 275 -16.72 -2.63 13.25
N ALA A 276 -16.80 -3.22 12.06
CA ALA A 276 -17.75 -4.30 11.76
C ALA A 276 -17.47 -5.56 12.58
N ALA A 277 -16.20 -5.98 12.69
CA ALA A 277 -15.79 -7.12 13.49
C ALA A 277 -16.08 -6.89 14.98
N GLU A 278 -15.89 -5.67 15.50
CA GLU A 278 -16.25 -5.35 16.89
C GLU A 278 -17.76 -5.38 17.12
N ALA A 279 -18.58 -4.84 16.20
CA ALA A 279 -20.03 -4.94 16.30
C ALA A 279 -20.50 -6.42 16.30
N ALA A 280 -19.89 -7.27 15.47
CA ALA A 280 -20.16 -8.71 15.47
C ALA A 280 -19.82 -9.36 16.82
N ARG A 281 -18.67 -9.01 17.42
CA ARG A 281 -18.29 -9.51 18.76
C ARG A 281 -19.22 -9.02 19.86
N GLN A 282 -19.69 -7.77 19.80
CA GLN A 282 -20.68 -7.27 20.75
C GLN A 282 -22.00 -8.05 20.65
N PHE A 283 -22.48 -8.30 19.43
CA PHE A 283 -23.65 -9.13 19.18
C PHE A 283 -23.46 -10.55 19.73
N GLU A 284 -22.33 -11.19 19.45
CA GLU A 284 -22.05 -12.54 19.92
C GLU A 284 -22.03 -12.63 21.45
N ARG A 285 -21.45 -11.63 22.13
CA ARG A 285 -21.51 -11.53 23.60
C ARG A 285 -22.94 -11.36 24.12
N ALA A 286 -23.78 -10.59 23.43
CA ALA A 286 -25.15 -10.31 23.86
C ALA A 286 -26.13 -11.46 23.56
N LYS A 287 -25.96 -12.15 22.43
CA LYS A 287 -26.90 -13.17 21.94
C LYS A 287 -26.40 -14.61 22.08
N GLY A 288 -25.13 -14.81 22.42
CA GLY A 288 -24.51 -16.14 22.54
C GLY A 288 -24.36 -16.88 21.21
N ARG A 289 -24.47 -16.19 20.08
CA ARG A 289 -24.31 -16.74 18.72
C ARG A 289 -23.78 -15.69 17.75
N ARG A 290 -23.21 -16.13 16.64
CA ARG A 290 -22.75 -15.26 15.56
C ARG A 290 -23.91 -14.56 14.85
N VAL A 291 -23.59 -13.43 14.22
CA VAL A 291 -24.48 -12.69 13.32
C VAL A 291 -24.74 -13.54 12.08
N VAL A 292 -26.01 -13.62 11.67
CA VAL A 292 -26.40 -14.14 10.35
C VAL A 292 -27.09 -13.05 9.55
N ALA A 293 -27.19 -13.16 8.22
CA ALA A 293 -27.79 -12.08 7.41
C ALA A 293 -29.24 -11.74 7.77
N ALA A 294 -29.99 -12.69 8.35
CA ALA A 294 -31.34 -12.44 8.84
C ALA A 294 -31.39 -11.47 10.03
N ASP A 295 -30.31 -11.36 10.80
CA ASP A 295 -30.24 -10.43 11.93
C ASP A 295 -30.06 -8.98 11.47
N VAL A 296 -29.45 -8.77 10.30
CA VAL A 296 -29.02 -7.42 9.89
C VAL A 296 -30.21 -6.60 9.42
N GLU A 297 -30.63 -5.60 10.17
CA GLU A 297 -31.75 -4.74 9.77
C GLU A 297 -31.27 -3.48 9.05
N ARG A 298 -30.27 -2.80 9.64
CA ARG A 298 -29.72 -1.53 9.14
C ARG A 298 -28.28 -1.37 9.61
N LEU A 299 -27.41 -0.86 8.74
CA LEU A 299 -26.01 -0.57 9.05
C LEU A 299 -25.71 0.88 8.63
N GLU A 300 -25.32 1.73 9.58
CA GLU A 300 -24.90 3.10 9.30
C GLU A 300 -23.40 3.23 9.52
N LEU A 301 -22.67 3.52 8.45
CA LEU A 301 -21.22 3.58 8.45
C LEU A 301 -20.74 5.02 8.26
N SER A 302 -20.14 5.60 9.29
CA SER A 302 -19.52 6.93 9.28
C SER A 302 -18.02 6.82 8.98
N VAL A 303 -17.53 7.48 7.92
CA VAL A 303 -16.16 7.33 7.42
C VAL A 303 -15.52 8.64 6.95
N THR A 304 -14.21 8.61 6.67
CA THR A 304 -13.49 9.74 6.08
C THR A 304 -13.86 9.99 4.61
N ALA A 305 -13.53 11.20 4.12
CA ALA A 305 -13.71 11.52 2.70
C ALA A 305 -12.87 10.64 1.75
N LEU A 306 -11.74 10.08 2.21
CA LEU A 306 -10.93 9.17 1.39
C LEU A 306 -11.63 7.83 1.18
N THR A 307 -12.31 7.30 2.20
CA THR A 307 -13.12 6.08 2.10
C THR A 307 -14.29 6.29 1.13
N VAL A 308 -14.97 7.44 1.19
CA VAL A 308 -16.03 7.80 0.22
C VAL A 308 -15.48 7.93 -1.20
N GLY A 309 -14.35 8.63 -1.36
CA GLY A 309 -13.71 8.81 -2.68
C GLY A 309 -13.26 7.48 -3.29
N MET A 310 -12.76 6.55 -2.47
CA MET A 310 -12.44 5.18 -2.90
C MET A 310 -13.70 4.43 -3.35
N GLU A 311 -14.75 4.45 -2.54
CA GLU A 311 -16.04 3.81 -2.83
C GLU A 311 -16.62 4.32 -4.17
N ASP A 312 -16.64 5.64 -4.37
CA ASP A 312 -17.14 6.27 -5.59
C ASP A 312 -16.26 5.97 -6.81
N ALA A 313 -14.94 5.87 -6.64
CA ALA A 313 -14.03 5.53 -7.73
C ALA A 313 -14.15 4.06 -8.15
N ALA A 314 -14.40 3.15 -7.21
CA ALA A 314 -14.52 1.72 -7.49
C ALA A 314 -15.90 1.33 -8.01
N ARG A 315 -16.98 2.00 -7.57
CA ARG A 315 -18.37 1.65 -7.89
C ARG A 315 -18.66 1.43 -9.39
N PRO A 316 -18.20 2.27 -10.34
CA PRO A 316 -18.48 2.09 -11.76
C PRO A 316 -17.85 0.83 -12.38
N HIS A 317 -16.89 0.23 -11.67
CA HIS A 317 -16.13 -0.93 -12.14
C HIS A 317 -16.58 -2.23 -11.50
N ARG A 318 -17.62 -2.18 -10.67
CA ARG A 318 -18.24 -3.37 -10.09
C ARG A 318 -19.18 -3.98 -11.12
N ALA A 319 -18.74 -5.07 -11.73
CA ALA A 319 -19.54 -5.82 -12.68
C ALA A 319 -19.20 -7.30 -12.59
N GLY A 320 -20.19 -8.15 -12.84
CA GLY A 320 -20.03 -9.60 -12.85
C GLY A 320 -20.02 -10.23 -11.46
N ALA A 321 -19.36 -11.38 -11.35
CA ALA A 321 -19.28 -12.16 -10.12
C ALA A 321 -18.44 -11.43 -9.06
N LEU A 322 -18.83 -11.58 -7.80
CA LEU A 322 -18.14 -10.98 -6.67
C LEU A 322 -16.68 -11.45 -6.60
N SER A 323 -15.75 -10.50 -6.58
CA SER A 323 -14.31 -10.77 -6.53
C SER A 323 -13.65 -10.22 -5.25
N PRO A 324 -12.45 -10.70 -4.89
CA PRO A 324 -11.69 -10.13 -3.77
C PRO A 324 -11.48 -8.62 -3.93
N VAL A 325 -11.15 -8.18 -5.15
CA VAL A 325 -10.91 -6.76 -5.49
C VAL A 325 -12.18 -5.93 -5.24
N GLU A 326 -13.36 -6.44 -5.60
CA GLU A 326 -14.62 -5.73 -5.35
C GLU A 326 -14.83 -5.48 -3.84
N VAL A 327 -14.54 -6.48 -3.00
CA VAL A 327 -14.62 -6.35 -1.54
C VAL A 327 -13.55 -5.39 -1.01
N ASN A 328 -12.30 -5.53 -1.45
CA ASN A 328 -11.16 -4.72 -1.00
C ASN A 328 -11.37 -3.21 -1.20
N PHE A 329 -12.15 -2.83 -2.22
CA PHE A 329 -12.48 -1.44 -2.56
C PHE A 329 -13.97 -1.12 -2.40
N SER A 330 -14.64 -1.80 -1.47
CA SER A 330 -16.03 -1.52 -1.11
C SER A 330 -16.23 -1.47 0.39
N ALA A 331 -16.58 -0.28 0.91
CA ALA A 331 -16.91 -0.14 2.32
C ALA A 331 -18.18 -0.94 2.71
N PRO A 332 -19.26 -0.96 1.90
CA PRO A 332 -20.42 -1.83 2.15
C PRO A 332 -20.11 -3.32 2.17
N LEU A 333 -19.41 -3.85 1.15
CA LEU A 333 -19.09 -5.29 1.09
C LEU A 333 -18.11 -5.68 2.19
N THR A 334 -17.12 -4.84 2.48
CA THR A 334 -16.19 -5.04 3.61
C THR A 334 -16.95 -5.09 4.94
N THR A 335 -17.89 -4.15 5.18
CA THR A 335 -18.71 -4.13 6.39
C THR A 335 -19.52 -5.41 6.52
N ALA A 336 -20.24 -5.78 5.46
CA ALA A 336 -21.08 -6.97 5.45
C ALA A 336 -20.27 -8.24 5.71
N LEU A 337 -19.12 -8.39 5.04
CA LEU A 337 -18.30 -9.59 5.15
C LEU A 337 -17.66 -9.72 6.54
N ALA A 338 -17.05 -8.63 7.04
CA ALA A 338 -16.44 -8.62 8.37
C ALA A 338 -17.46 -8.83 9.50
N LEU A 339 -18.69 -8.32 9.33
CA LEU A 339 -19.78 -8.51 10.28
C LEU A 339 -20.25 -9.97 10.34
N LEU A 340 -20.44 -10.61 9.18
CA LEU A 340 -20.91 -12.00 9.09
C LEU A 340 -19.82 -13.01 9.50
N ASP A 341 -18.57 -12.76 9.14
CA ASP A 341 -17.45 -13.64 9.50
C ASP A 341 -16.93 -13.40 10.92
N GLY A 342 -17.22 -12.23 11.51
CA GLY A 342 -16.68 -11.78 12.80
C GLY A 342 -15.24 -11.25 12.75
N ASP A 343 -14.57 -11.39 11.60
CA ASP A 343 -13.29 -10.76 11.25
C ASP A 343 -13.14 -10.78 9.72
N LEU A 344 -12.28 -9.93 9.16
CA LEU A 344 -11.93 -9.98 7.73
C LEU A 344 -10.57 -10.66 7.55
N THR A 345 -10.55 -11.76 6.80
CA THR A 345 -9.35 -12.61 6.63
C THR A 345 -9.09 -12.91 5.15
N PRO A 346 -7.87 -13.33 4.76
CA PRO A 346 -7.62 -13.84 3.42
C PRO A 346 -8.60 -14.94 3.00
N ARG A 347 -8.91 -15.88 3.91
CA ARG A 347 -9.92 -16.92 3.70
C ARG A 347 -11.33 -16.37 3.46
N SER A 348 -11.69 -15.23 4.05
CA SER A 348 -12.98 -14.57 3.77
C SER A 348 -13.10 -14.17 2.30
N LEU A 349 -11.96 -13.88 1.65
CA LEU A 349 -11.84 -13.47 0.26
C LEU A 349 -11.55 -14.64 -0.71
N ASP A 350 -11.62 -15.89 -0.26
CA ASP A 350 -11.49 -17.04 -1.15
C ASP A 350 -12.55 -16.96 -2.28
N PRO A 351 -12.18 -17.00 -3.58
CA PRO A 351 -13.13 -16.84 -4.68
C PRO A 351 -14.28 -17.85 -4.65
N ALA A 352 -14.02 -19.11 -4.28
CA ALA A 352 -15.06 -20.12 -4.18
C ALA A 352 -16.03 -19.83 -3.03
N ARG A 353 -15.53 -19.30 -1.91
CA ARG A 353 -16.37 -18.82 -0.81
C ARG A 353 -17.21 -17.62 -1.25
N LEU A 354 -16.61 -16.60 -1.86
CA LEU A 354 -17.32 -15.41 -2.32
C LEU A 354 -18.47 -15.78 -3.27
N ALA A 355 -18.23 -16.69 -4.21
CA ALA A 355 -19.27 -17.21 -5.11
C ALA A 355 -20.44 -17.88 -4.36
N ARG A 356 -20.17 -18.61 -3.26
CA ARG A 356 -21.23 -19.26 -2.45
C ARG A 356 -22.07 -18.28 -1.64
N VAL A 357 -21.50 -17.17 -1.21
CA VAL A 357 -22.17 -16.20 -0.32
C VAL A 357 -22.57 -14.90 -1.03
N GLU A 358 -22.42 -14.81 -2.35
CA GLU A 358 -22.57 -13.56 -3.10
C GLU A 358 -23.94 -12.91 -2.88
N ASP A 359 -25.03 -13.65 -3.06
CA ASP A 359 -26.39 -13.11 -2.91
C ASP A 359 -26.68 -12.63 -1.49
N GLU A 360 -26.24 -13.40 -0.49
CA GLU A 360 -26.38 -13.04 0.92
C GLU A 360 -25.57 -11.78 1.24
N LEU A 361 -24.32 -11.73 0.77
CA LEU A 361 -23.42 -10.61 1.02
C LEU A 361 -23.92 -9.33 0.35
N ARG A 362 -24.36 -9.39 -0.91
CA ARG A 362 -24.92 -8.23 -1.62
C ARG A 362 -26.19 -7.72 -0.94
N ARG A 363 -27.03 -8.62 -0.40
CA ARG A 363 -28.23 -8.23 0.37
C ARG A 363 -27.86 -7.48 1.65
N VAL A 364 -26.88 -7.98 2.42
CA VAL A 364 -26.41 -7.31 3.64
C VAL A 364 -25.71 -5.99 3.31
N ALA A 365 -24.86 -5.96 2.28
CA ALA A 365 -24.19 -4.74 1.82
C ALA A 365 -25.20 -3.67 1.35
N GLY A 366 -26.32 -4.08 0.76
CA GLY A 366 -27.43 -3.18 0.40
C GLY A 366 -28.12 -2.51 1.59
N ARG A 367 -27.90 -2.99 2.82
CA ARG A 367 -28.38 -2.37 4.07
C ARG A 367 -27.37 -1.40 4.69
N VAL A 368 -26.19 -1.24 4.07
CA VAL A 368 -25.14 -0.33 4.53
C VAL A 368 -25.32 1.05 3.91
N VAL A 369 -25.54 2.05 4.77
CA VAL A 369 -25.55 3.46 4.40
C VAL A 369 -24.20 4.07 4.77
N VAL A 370 -23.40 4.41 3.76
CA VAL A 370 -22.10 5.07 3.96
C VAL A 370 -22.30 6.58 4.05
N ARG A 371 -21.83 7.19 5.13
CA ARG A 371 -21.89 8.63 5.41
C ARG A 371 -20.48 9.20 5.60
N HIS A 372 -20.22 10.34 4.97
CA HIS A 372 -19.01 11.12 5.24
C HIS A 372 -19.12 11.82 6.60
N ASP A 373 -18.08 11.71 7.41
CA ASP A 373 -17.90 12.44 8.66
C ASP A 373 -16.72 13.42 8.53
N LEU A 374 -17.04 14.70 8.59
CA LEU A 374 -16.05 15.77 8.46
C LEU A 374 -15.05 15.76 9.62
N ALA A 375 -15.48 15.47 10.84
CA ALA A 375 -14.59 15.45 12.00
C ALA A 375 -13.54 14.33 11.87
N ARG A 376 -13.95 13.15 11.39
CA ARG A 376 -13.02 12.04 11.04
C ARG A 376 -12.02 12.47 9.97
N THR A 377 -12.50 13.16 8.94
CA THR A 377 -11.65 13.66 7.86
C THR A 377 -10.64 14.69 8.37
N MET A 378 -11.05 15.60 9.25
CA MET A 378 -10.13 16.58 9.83
C MET A 378 -9.08 15.94 10.73
N ARG A 379 -9.40 14.88 11.47
CA ARG A 379 -8.41 14.13 12.25
C ARG A 379 -7.36 13.48 11.35
N LEU A 380 -7.79 12.86 10.24
CA LEU A 380 -6.88 12.32 9.23
C LEU A 380 -5.98 13.43 8.64
N VAL A 381 -6.59 14.55 8.27
CA VAL A 381 -5.88 15.72 7.74
C VAL A 381 -4.85 16.23 8.76
N ASP A 382 -5.22 16.45 10.02
CA ASP A 382 -4.29 16.93 11.04
C ASP A 382 -3.15 15.93 11.31
N GLY A 383 -3.47 14.64 11.33
CA GLY A 383 -2.52 13.56 11.58
C GLY A 383 -1.51 13.34 10.44
N VAL A 384 -1.78 13.85 9.23
CA VAL A 384 -0.88 13.73 8.08
C VAL A 384 -0.27 15.08 7.70
N ILE A 385 -1.09 16.11 7.53
CA ILE A 385 -0.66 17.41 7.00
C ILE A 385 0.35 18.09 7.92
N ARG A 386 0.13 18.09 9.24
CA ARG A 386 1.04 18.80 10.17
C ARG A 386 2.38 18.09 10.30
N PRO A 387 2.45 16.77 10.57
CA PRO A 387 3.73 16.08 10.64
C PRO A 387 4.51 16.19 9.34
N MET A 388 3.84 16.16 8.19
CA MET A 388 4.50 16.23 6.90
C MET A 388 4.71 17.65 6.36
N ALA A 389 4.37 18.68 7.13
CA ALA A 389 4.42 20.09 6.69
C ALA A 389 3.78 20.33 5.30
N LEU A 390 2.70 19.60 4.97
CA LEU A 390 2.11 19.64 3.62
C LEU A 390 1.48 21.00 3.27
N LEU A 391 1.11 21.82 4.25
CA LEU A 391 0.64 23.17 3.97
C LEU A 391 1.74 24.04 3.36
N ASP A 392 2.99 23.84 3.78
CA ASP A 392 4.13 24.56 3.20
C ASP A 392 4.36 24.09 1.76
N ALA A 393 4.26 22.77 1.52
CA ALA A 393 4.32 22.19 0.18
C ALA A 393 3.22 22.71 -0.76
N LEU A 394 2.00 22.86 -0.26
CA LEU A 394 0.88 23.44 -1.00
C LEU A 394 1.06 24.94 -1.22
N GLY A 395 1.63 25.66 -0.25
CA GLY A 395 1.95 27.08 -0.37
C GLY A 395 2.92 27.36 -1.52
N ASP A 396 3.84 26.44 -1.80
CA ASP A 396 4.80 26.52 -2.91
C ASP A 396 4.17 26.44 -4.30
N LEU A 397 2.93 25.96 -4.40
CA LEU A 397 2.20 25.99 -5.64
C LEU A 397 1.84 27.44 -6.00
N ARG A 398 2.30 27.90 -7.17
CA ARG A 398 1.99 29.23 -7.71
C ARG A 398 1.21 29.10 -9.02
N GLY A 399 0.43 30.14 -9.33
CA GLY A 399 -0.19 30.34 -10.64
C GLY A 399 -1.05 29.18 -11.13
N GLU A 400 -0.74 28.69 -12.33
CA GLU A 400 -1.52 27.66 -13.04
C GLU A 400 -1.48 26.29 -12.35
N GLY A 401 -0.36 25.92 -11.71
CA GLY A 401 -0.22 24.64 -11.01
C GLY A 401 -1.18 24.51 -9.82
N ALA A 402 -1.31 25.57 -9.01
CA ALA A 402 -2.27 25.62 -7.90
C ALA A 402 -3.73 25.55 -8.41
N ARG A 403 -4.04 26.29 -9.48
CA ARG A 403 -5.38 26.29 -10.10
C ARG A 403 -5.73 24.91 -10.66
N LYS A 404 -4.81 24.28 -11.39
CA LYS A 404 -4.99 22.94 -11.97
C LYS A 404 -5.15 21.88 -10.89
N ALA A 405 -4.29 21.88 -9.87
CA ALA A 405 -4.39 20.93 -8.76
C ALA A 405 -5.72 21.10 -7.99
N GLY A 406 -6.12 22.35 -7.70
CA GLY A 406 -7.40 22.64 -7.06
C GLY A 406 -8.60 22.19 -7.90
N TRP A 407 -8.58 22.48 -9.21
CA TRP A 407 -9.63 22.08 -10.15
C TRP A 407 -9.74 20.56 -10.32
N GLU A 408 -8.62 19.85 -10.42
CA GLU A 408 -8.62 18.39 -10.52
C GLU A 408 -9.05 17.73 -9.21
N MET A 409 -8.65 18.26 -8.05
CA MET A 409 -9.19 17.80 -6.76
C MET A 409 -10.70 18.01 -6.68
N LEU A 410 -11.20 19.17 -7.10
CA LEU A 410 -12.62 19.48 -7.20
C LEU A 410 -13.37 18.48 -8.09
N ARG A 411 -12.84 18.24 -9.30
CA ARG A 411 -13.44 17.34 -10.29
C ARG A 411 -13.47 15.89 -9.82
N ARG A 412 -12.41 15.45 -9.13
CA ARG A 412 -12.23 14.06 -8.71
C ARG A 412 -12.94 13.70 -7.42
N TYR A 413 -13.10 14.68 -6.51
CA TYR A 413 -13.74 14.47 -5.23
C TYR A 413 -14.97 15.38 -5.06
N PRO A 414 -15.98 15.26 -5.95
CA PRO A 414 -17.20 16.07 -5.84
C PRO A 414 -17.93 15.81 -4.51
N GLY A 415 -17.79 14.62 -3.92
CA GLY A 415 -18.34 14.26 -2.60
C GLY A 415 -17.77 15.10 -1.45
N LEU A 416 -16.48 15.46 -1.51
CA LEU A 416 -15.81 16.30 -0.50
C LEU A 416 -16.40 17.73 -0.47
N TRP A 417 -16.89 18.18 -1.63
CA TRP A 417 -17.58 19.45 -1.80
C TRP A 417 -19.09 19.36 -1.53
N ARG A 418 -19.77 18.30 -1.98
CA ARG A 418 -21.19 18.08 -1.65
C ARG A 418 -21.42 18.00 -0.15
N ALA A 419 -20.50 17.36 0.58
CA ALA A 419 -20.55 17.28 2.04
C ALA A 419 -20.26 18.61 2.76
N SER A 420 -19.60 19.57 2.10
CA SER A 420 -19.40 20.92 2.64
C SER A 420 -20.45 21.93 2.18
N ALA A 421 -21.16 21.66 1.07
CA ALA A 421 -22.15 22.55 0.48
C ALA A 421 -23.58 22.36 1.03
N ASP A 422 -23.89 21.24 1.68
CA ASP A 422 -25.19 21.05 2.36
C ASP A 422 -25.01 20.57 3.82
N PRO A 423 -24.71 21.49 4.75
CA PRO A 423 -24.69 21.18 6.19
C PRO A 423 -26.06 20.71 6.70
N GLY A 424 -27.15 21.07 6.01
CA GLY A 424 -28.54 20.82 6.42
C GLY A 424 -29.05 19.43 6.10
N ALA A 425 -28.48 18.72 5.13
CA ALA A 425 -28.80 17.32 4.86
C ALA A 425 -28.41 16.39 6.03
N ALA A 426 -27.39 16.75 6.83
CA ALA A 426 -27.04 16.03 8.05
C ALA A 426 -28.01 16.30 9.22
N ALA A 427 -28.77 17.40 9.16
CA ALA A 427 -29.66 17.86 10.24
C ALA A 427 -31.13 17.41 10.08
N ARG A 428 -31.51 16.81 8.94
CA ARG A 428 -32.91 16.42 8.65
C ARG A 428 -33.29 14.98 9.02
N ASP A 429 -32.36 14.19 9.54
CA ASP A 429 -32.63 12.86 10.08
C ASP A 429 -32.61 12.92 11.61
N ASP A 430 -33.71 12.50 12.27
CA ASP A 430 -33.86 12.36 13.73
C ASP A 430 -32.96 11.26 14.36
N ALA A 431 -31.89 10.87 13.66
CA ALA A 431 -30.95 9.87 14.14
C ALA A 431 -30.08 10.43 15.28
N PRO A 432 -29.70 9.60 16.28
CA PRO A 432 -28.90 10.02 17.43
C PRO A 432 -27.55 10.68 17.09
N PHE A 433 -27.07 10.60 15.84
CA PHE A 433 -25.83 11.24 15.38
C PHE A 433 -25.95 12.71 14.98
N ALA A 434 -27.15 13.25 14.68
CA ALA A 434 -27.29 14.64 14.22
C ALA A 434 -26.73 15.65 15.25
N ARG A 435 -26.85 15.35 16.56
CA ARG A 435 -26.33 16.20 17.64
C ARG A 435 -24.80 16.17 17.81
N LEU A 436 -24.12 15.14 17.31
CA LEU A 436 -22.66 15.01 17.32
C LEU A 436 -22.01 15.69 16.09
N ALA A 437 -22.69 15.64 14.94
CA ALA A 437 -22.20 16.21 13.68
C ALA A 437 -22.17 17.76 13.67
N ASP A 438 -23.15 18.43 14.29
CA ASP A 438 -23.29 19.90 14.22
C ASP A 438 -22.15 20.66 14.91
N ARG A 439 -21.71 20.21 16.09
CA ARG A 439 -20.59 20.86 16.80
C ARG A 439 -19.24 20.53 16.17
N GLY A 440 -19.06 19.31 15.69
CA GLY A 440 -17.81 18.86 15.06
C GLY A 440 -17.55 19.54 13.71
N THR A 441 -18.58 19.69 12.88
CA THR A 441 -18.47 20.26 11.53
C THR A 441 -18.12 21.75 11.55
N PHE A 442 -18.78 22.52 12.42
CA PHE A 442 -18.48 23.95 12.56
C PHE A 442 -17.07 24.19 13.12
N GLN A 443 -16.64 23.39 14.11
CA GLN A 443 -15.28 23.45 14.65
C GLN A 443 -14.23 23.03 13.60
N ALA A 444 -14.53 22.02 12.79
CA ALA A 444 -13.70 21.57 11.67
C ALA A 444 -13.48 22.67 10.62
N LEU A 445 -14.55 23.36 10.20
CA LEU A 445 -14.46 24.46 9.24
C LEU A 445 -13.64 25.64 9.80
N ARG A 446 -13.87 26.03 11.06
CA ARG A 446 -13.08 27.08 11.74
C ARG A 446 -11.62 26.67 11.91
N HIS A 447 -11.35 25.38 12.11
CA HIS A 447 -10.00 24.83 12.20
C HIS A 447 -9.28 24.86 10.85
N MET A 448 -9.96 24.46 9.77
CA MET A 448 -9.42 24.53 8.41
C MET A 448 -9.14 25.98 8.00
N GLY A 449 -10.03 26.92 8.31
CA GLY A 449 -9.79 28.35 8.12
C GLY A 449 -8.55 28.85 8.87
N ARG A 450 -8.34 28.41 10.12
CA ARG A 450 -7.14 28.75 10.91
C ARG A 450 -5.86 28.10 10.37
N LEU A 451 -5.94 26.86 9.87
CA LEU A 451 -4.80 26.19 9.23
C LEU A 451 -4.37 26.92 7.96
N VAL A 452 -5.33 27.26 7.09
CA VAL A 452 -5.07 28.00 5.85
C VAL A 452 -4.55 29.41 6.15
N GLN A 453 -5.19 30.16 7.06
CA GLN A 453 -4.72 31.48 7.46
C GLN A 453 -3.34 31.44 8.12
N GLY A 454 -3.07 30.42 8.96
CA GLY A 454 -1.78 30.24 9.61
C GLY A 454 -0.65 29.90 8.65
N ALA A 455 -0.94 29.14 7.58
CA ALA A 455 0.01 28.83 6.52
C ALA A 455 0.28 30.05 5.62
N LEU A 456 -0.78 30.79 5.26
CA LEU A 456 -0.65 32.02 4.47
C LEU A 456 0.06 33.14 5.23
N GLY A 457 -0.14 33.24 6.55
CA GLY A 457 0.43 34.30 7.40
C GLY A 457 1.86 34.05 7.90
N ARG A 458 2.35 32.81 7.89
CA ARG A 458 3.71 32.45 8.36
C ARG A 458 4.78 32.42 7.28
N ARG A 459 4.41 32.72 6.04
CA ARG A 459 5.34 32.60 4.94
C ARG A 459 6.39 33.70 5.01
N ARG A 460 7.61 33.34 5.43
CA ARG A 460 8.80 34.14 5.10
C ARG A 460 8.89 34.15 3.58
N GLU A 461 8.91 35.33 2.97
CA GLU A 461 9.15 35.46 1.53
C GLU A 461 10.38 34.63 1.14
N GLY A 462 10.19 33.69 0.19
CA GLY A 462 11.27 32.87 -0.36
C GLY A 462 11.53 31.51 0.28
N ALA A 463 10.86 31.11 1.37
CA ALA A 463 11.03 29.76 1.92
C ALA A 463 10.33 28.71 1.05
N ARG A 464 11.11 27.79 0.46
CA ARG A 464 10.66 26.60 -0.27
C ARG A 464 10.43 25.43 0.70
N TYR A 465 9.37 24.66 0.51
CA TYR A 465 9.14 23.39 1.18
C TYR A 465 10.27 22.41 0.88
N THR A 466 10.75 21.79 1.95
CA THR A 466 11.66 20.66 1.92
C THR A 466 11.15 19.60 2.88
N VAL A 467 11.27 18.33 2.51
CA VAL A 467 10.85 17.20 3.35
C VAL A 467 11.63 17.13 4.67
N GLN A 468 12.74 17.87 4.80
CA GLN A 468 13.49 17.99 6.07
C GLN A 468 12.65 18.59 7.21
N ASN A 469 11.60 19.34 6.89
CA ASN A 469 10.67 19.88 7.88
C ASN A 469 9.62 18.84 8.32
N ALA A 470 9.54 17.70 7.62
CA ALA A 470 8.62 16.64 7.95
C ALA A 470 9.11 15.84 9.17
N ARG A 471 8.14 15.28 9.89
CA ARG A 471 8.33 14.36 11.01
C ARG A 471 7.54 13.08 10.72
N PRO A 472 8.05 12.20 9.84
CA PRO A 472 7.39 10.95 9.47
C PRO A 472 6.89 10.12 10.66
N ARG A 473 7.66 10.06 11.75
CA ARG A 473 7.30 9.32 12.98
C ARG A 473 6.08 9.87 13.70
N ASP A 474 5.77 11.15 13.50
CA ASP A 474 4.63 11.81 14.14
C ASP A 474 3.36 11.65 13.28
N VAL A 475 3.43 11.00 12.12
CA VAL A 475 2.28 10.75 11.25
C VAL A 475 1.28 9.83 11.95
N ARG A 476 0.03 10.28 12.00
CA ARG A 476 -1.13 9.50 12.43
C ARG A 476 -2.09 9.32 11.27
N PHE A 477 -2.17 8.12 10.72
CA PHE A 477 -3.05 7.82 9.59
C PHE A 477 -4.44 7.38 10.08
N ALA A 478 -5.22 8.35 10.56
CA ALA A 478 -6.54 8.11 11.14
C ALA A 478 -7.64 7.98 10.06
N ALA A 479 -7.55 6.96 9.20
CA ALA A 479 -8.61 6.58 8.25
C ALA A 479 -9.81 5.93 8.97
N SER A 480 -10.34 6.64 9.97
CA SER A 480 -11.28 6.13 10.96
C SER A 480 -12.65 5.77 10.40
N ALA A 481 -13.33 4.86 11.10
CA ALA A 481 -14.71 4.48 10.84
C ALA A 481 -15.50 4.34 12.15
N GLY A 482 -16.81 4.62 12.07
CA GLY A 482 -17.78 4.29 13.10
C GLY A 482 -18.95 3.53 12.48
N LEU A 483 -19.43 2.51 13.17
CA LEU A 483 -20.55 1.67 12.73
C LEU A 483 -21.63 1.66 13.80
N LEU A 484 -22.85 2.00 13.39
CA LEU A 484 -24.07 1.71 14.12
C LEU A 484 -24.80 0.57 13.41
N ALA A 485 -24.93 -0.57 14.07
CA ALA A 485 -25.54 -1.77 13.51
C ALA A 485 -26.82 -2.11 14.27
N THR A 486 -27.97 -2.10 13.57
CA THR A 486 -29.22 -2.64 14.09
C THR A 486 -29.29 -4.12 13.72
N LEU A 487 -29.14 -4.99 14.72
CA LEU A 487 -29.07 -6.43 14.59
C LEU A 487 -30.13 -7.09 15.50
N ALA A 488 -31.07 -7.83 14.93
CA ALA A 488 -32.15 -8.53 15.64
C ALA A 488 -32.86 -7.62 16.68
N GLY A 489 -33.26 -6.42 16.25
CA GLY A 489 -33.95 -5.41 17.03
C GLY A 489 -33.07 -4.61 18.01
N GLU A 490 -31.78 -4.91 18.14
CA GLU A 490 -30.85 -4.25 19.06
C GLU A 490 -29.80 -3.42 18.32
N VAL A 491 -29.31 -2.37 18.97
CA VAL A 491 -28.32 -1.45 18.38
C VAL A 491 -26.94 -1.70 18.99
N PHE A 492 -25.97 -1.98 18.14
CA PHE A 492 -24.56 -2.17 18.46
C PHE A 492 -23.74 -1.02 17.89
N CYS A 493 -22.78 -0.52 18.65
CA CYS A 493 -21.97 0.64 18.26
C CYS A 493 -20.49 0.30 18.39
N ALA A 494 -19.74 0.51 17.31
CA ALA A 494 -18.32 0.25 17.26
C ALA A 494 -17.57 1.35 16.52
N GLU A 495 -16.36 1.66 16.97
CA GLU A 495 -15.50 2.64 16.32
C GLU A 495 -14.07 2.12 16.21
N CYS A 496 -13.39 2.54 15.14
CA CYS A 496 -11.96 2.36 14.99
C CYS A 496 -11.36 3.69 14.52
N GLU A 497 -10.54 4.32 15.36
CA GLU A 497 -9.93 5.61 15.02
C GLU A 497 -8.69 5.45 14.13
N VAL A 498 -7.74 4.62 14.57
CA VAL A 498 -6.54 4.28 13.81
C VAL A 498 -6.44 2.76 13.72
N PRO A 499 -6.50 2.16 12.51
CA PRO A 499 -6.42 0.71 12.35
C PRO A 499 -5.12 0.15 12.95
N PRO A 500 -5.14 -1.06 13.56
CA PRO A 500 -3.93 -1.73 14.00
C PRO A 500 -2.90 -1.83 12.87
N GLY A 501 -1.66 -1.41 13.17
CA GLY A 501 -0.53 -1.43 12.24
C GLY A 501 -0.44 -0.23 11.31
N ALA A 502 -1.39 0.71 11.38
CA ALA A 502 -1.28 2.02 10.75
C ALA A 502 -0.35 2.97 11.56
N PRO A 503 0.24 4.00 10.93
CA PRO A 503 1.04 5.00 11.65
C PRO A 503 0.20 5.69 12.72
N GLY A 504 0.71 5.73 13.95
CA GLY A 504 0.02 6.28 15.11
C GLY A 504 -1.07 5.38 15.72
N ALA A 505 -1.11 4.09 15.36
CA ALA A 505 -1.93 3.09 16.04
C ALA A 505 -1.38 2.79 17.45
N GLU A 506 -2.28 2.43 18.38
CA GLU A 506 -1.89 1.99 19.73
C GLU A 506 -1.26 0.60 19.73
N THR A 507 -1.69 -0.27 18.82
CA THR A 507 -1.13 -1.61 18.68
C THR A 507 0.26 -1.55 18.04
N ASP A 508 1.25 -2.11 18.74
CA ASP A 508 2.60 -2.22 18.23
C ASP A 508 2.66 -3.00 16.89
N LEU A 509 3.49 -2.51 15.97
CA LEU A 509 3.61 -3.06 14.62
C LEU A 509 4.09 -4.52 14.63
N THR A 510 4.97 -4.88 15.57
CA THR A 510 5.45 -6.27 15.71
C THR A 510 4.31 -7.21 16.05
N THR A 511 3.40 -6.82 16.93
CA THR A 511 2.22 -7.62 17.27
C THR A 511 1.33 -7.86 16.04
N VAL A 512 1.09 -6.83 15.23
CA VAL A 512 0.29 -6.96 14.00
C VAL A 512 0.98 -7.90 13.00
N VAL A 513 2.29 -7.78 12.81
CA VAL A 513 3.06 -8.66 11.92
C VAL A 513 3.05 -10.11 12.40
N ARG A 514 3.23 -10.37 13.70
CA ARG A 514 3.13 -11.72 14.28
C ARG A 514 1.77 -12.34 14.04
N GLN A 515 0.69 -11.59 14.25
CA GLN A 515 -0.67 -12.05 14.02
C GLN A 515 -0.91 -12.37 12.54
N LYS A 516 -0.52 -11.46 11.65
CA LYS A 516 -0.64 -11.60 10.21
C LYS A 516 0.14 -12.81 9.70
N LEU A 517 1.43 -12.90 10.03
CA LEU A 517 2.30 -14.01 9.61
C LEU A 517 1.83 -15.35 10.20
N GLY A 518 1.42 -15.36 11.47
CA GLY A 518 0.90 -16.57 12.11
C GLY A 518 -0.38 -17.09 11.45
N ARG A 519 -1.24 -16.20 10.97
CA ARG A 519 -2.42 -16.58 10.16
C ARG A 519 -1.99 -17.16 8.82
N ALA A 520 -1.14 -16.44 8.08
CA ALA A 520 -0.65 -16.88 6.77
C ALA A 520 0.06 -18.24 6.86
N PHE A 521 0.85 -18.49 7.91
CA PHE A 521 1.53 -19.77 8.14
C PHE A 521 0.54 -20.90 8.36
N ARG A 522 -0.48 -20.71 9.21
CA ARG A 522 -1.51 -21.72 9.43
C ARG A 522 -2.30 -22.02 8.16
N GLU A 523 -2.68 -20.98 7.41
CA GLU A 523 -3.48 -21.13 6.19
C GLU A 523 -2.68 -21.78 5.06
N ALA A 524 -1.39 -21.46 4.95
CA ALA A 524 -0.50 -22.05 3.96
C ALA A 524 0.12 -23.40 4.39
N GLY A 525 -0.15 -23.89 5.60
CA GLY A 525 0.44 -25.13 6.11
C GLY A 525 1.96 -25.06 6.33
N VAL A 526 2.48 -23.89 6.72
CA VAL A 526 3.90 -23.71 7.07
C VAL A 526 4.11 -24.16 8.52
N GLU A 527 4.90 -25.21 8.71
CA GLU A 527 5.27 -25.74 10.03
C GLU A 527 6.37 -24.89 10.69
N ALA A 528 6.04 -23.65 11.06
CA ALA A 528 6.93 -22.74 11.78
C ALA A 528 6.15 -21.82 12.72
N SER A 529 6.83 -21.32 13.76
CA SER A 529 6.27 -20.31 14.66
C SER A 529 6.52 -18.92 14.11
N ALA A 530 5.45 -18.16 13.86
CA ALA A 530 5.56 -16.75 13.48
C ALA A 530 6.20 -15.89 14.59
N GLU A 531 5.94 -16.25 15.86
CA GLU A 531 6.54 -15.58 17.01
C GLU A 531 8.06 -15.73 17.01
N GLU A 532 8.53 -16.97 16.83
CA GLU A 532 9.96 -17.28 16.80
C GLU A 532 10.64 -16.64 15.58
N LEU A 533 10.01 -16.72 14.41
CA LEU A 533 10.57 -16.12 13.19
C LEU A 533 10.72 -14.61 13.34
N VAL A 534 9.67 -13.91 13.80
CA VAL A 534 9.75 -12.45 13.99
C VAL A 534 10.79 -12.10 15.06
N GLY A 535 10.85 -12.85 16.16
CA GLY A 535 11.89 -12.68 17.19
C GLY A 535 13.30 -12.86 16.64
N ARG A 536 13.54 -13.92 15.86
CA ARG A 536 14.81 -14.18 15.17
C ARG A 536 15.13 -13.07 14.17
N LEU A 537 14.16 -12.65 13.37
CA LEU A 537 14.35 -11.60 12.37
C LEU A 537 14.71 -10.26 13.00
N LEU A 538 14.10 -9.89 14.14
CA LEU A 538 14.42 -8.66 14.86
C LEU A 538 15.77 -8.75 15.59
N GLY A 539 16.10 -9.91 16.16
CA GLY A 539 17.36 -10.14 16.89
C GLY A 539 18.56 -10.54 16.01
N ALA A 540 18.35 -10.86 14.73
CA ALA A 540 19.40 -11.37 13.87
C ALA A 540 20.48 -10.31 13.56
N PRO A 541 21.77 -10.71 13.58
CA PRO A 541 22.85 -9.83 13.15
C PRO A 541 22.74 -9.55 11.65
N LEU A 542 23.38 -8.47 11.19
CA LEU A 542 23.27 -8.02 9.80
C LEU A 542 23.91 -9.00 8.80
N ASP A 543 24.82 -9.86 9.23
CA ASP A 543 25.45 -10.90 8.41
C ASP A 543 24.60 -12.19 8.31
N ALA A 544 23.50 -12.31 9.07
CA ALA A 544 22.61 -13.46 9.00
C ALA A 544 22.02 -13.64 7.60
N SER A 545 21.94 -14.89 7.12
CA SER A 545 21.30 -15.20 5.84
C SER A 545 19.79 -14.90 5.89
N LEU A 546 19.31 -14.05 4.99
CA LEU A 546 17.86 -13.80 4.85
C LEU A 546 17.14 -15.08 4.39
N ARG A 547 17.81 -15.94 3.61
CA ARG A 547 17.26 -17.23 3.20
C ARG A 547 16.98 -18.12 4.39
N ASP A 548 17.94 -18.26 5.30
CA ASP A 548 17.81 -19.14 6.46
C ASP A 548 16.78 -18.63 7.48
N LEU A 549 16.63 -17.30 7.58
CA LEU A 549 15.59 -16.68 8.40
C LEU A 549 14.17 -17.00 7.90
N PHE A 550 13.98 -17.12 6.59
CA PHE A 550 12.69 -17.39 5.95
C PHE A 550 12.58 -18.79 5.34
N ALA A 551 13.49 -19.71 5.66
CA ALA A 551 13.58 -21.02 5.00
C ALA A 551 12.25 -21.80 4.96
N PRO A 552 11.45 -21.90 6.06
CA PRO A 552 10.16 -22.58 6.00
C PRO A 552 9.16 -21.94 5.03
N ALA A 553 9.11 -20.61 4.99
CA ALA A 553 8.23 -19.88 4.09
C ALA A 553 8.70 -20.01 2.63
N PHE A 554 10.00 -19.93 2.38
CA PHE A 554 10.56 -20.14 1.04
C PHE A 554 10.36 -21.57 0.54
N ALA A 555 10.50 -22.58 1.40
CA ALA A 555 10.18 -23.95 1.03
C ALA A 555 8.73 -24.06 0.54
N ARG A 556 7.77 -23.41 1.21
CA ARG A 556 6.36 -23.41 0.79
C ARG A 556 6.13 -22.63 -0.52
N LEU A 557 6.64 -21.40 -0.60
CA LEU A 557 6.54 -20.53 -1.78
C LEU A 557 7.11 -21.22 -3.04
N LEU A 558 8.21 -21.95 -2.87
CA LEU A 558 8.91 -22.61 -3.96
C LEU A 558 8.41 -24.04 -4.22
N ALA A 559 7.82 -24.75 -3.25
CA ALA A 559 7.28 -26.09 -3.48
C ALA A 559 6.17 -26.09 -4.53
N GLU A 560 5.35 -25.04 -4.55
CA GLU A 560 4.29 -24.92 -5.56
C GLU A 560 4.85 -24.66 -6.97
N THR A 561 6.15 -24.36 -7.15
CA THR A 561 6.83 -24.02 -8.42
C THR A 561 7.05 -25.16 -9.38
N THR A 562 6.86 -26.40 -8.94
CA THR A 562 7.05 -27.56 -9.82
C THR A 562 5.70 -27.94 -10.39
N PRO A 563 5.42 -27.74 -11.70
CA PRO A 563 4.25 -28.35 -12.31
C PRO A 563 4.34 -29.84 -12.02
N ALA A 564 3.27 -30.43 -11.49
CA ALA A 564 3.16 -31.89 -11.49
C ALA A 564 3.38 -32.30 -12.95
N ARG A 565 4.53 -32.93 -13.23
CA ARG A 565 4.75 -33.54 -14.54
C ARG A 565 3.70 -34.63 -14.62
N GLU A 566 2.55 -34.31 -15.21
CA GLU A 566 1.56 -35.31 -15.58
C GLU A 566 2.31 -36.37 -16.35
N GLY A 567 2.23 -37.60 -15.83
CA GLY A 567 2.91 -38.75 -16.39
C GLY A 567 2.62 -38.78 -17.88
N LYS A 568 3.68 -38.81 -18.68
CA LYS A 568 3.58 -39.20 -20.08
C LYS A 568 2.83 -40.54 -20.08
N HIS A 569 1.63 -40.55 -20.65
CA HIS A 569 1.04 -41.78 -21.15
C HIS A 569 2.05 -42.36 -22.15
N GLU A 570 2.68 -43.47 -21.76
CA GLU A 570 3.39 -44.39 -22.66
C GLU A 570 2.41 -45.10 -23.59
#